data_AF-A0A7W0W0D0-F1
#
_entry.id   AF-A0A7W0W0D0-F1
#
_cell.length_a   1.000
_cell.length_b   1.000
_cell.length_c   1.000
_cell.angle_alpha   90.00
_cell.angle_beta   90.00
_cell.angle_gamma   90.00
#
_symmetry.space_group_name_H-M   'P 1'
#
loop_
_entity.id
_entity.type
_entity.pdbx_description
1 polymer ?
#
loop_
_entity_poly.entity_id
_entity_poly.type
_entity_poly.pdbx_seq_one_letter_code
_entity_poly.pdbx_strand_id
1 'polypeptide(L)'
;MPRLPLIALVACALFASSFATADRKAPSRPDPIVGRVVGLEVYGGDTVVTVAAGKSQGIAKGWRAAFLDGTTKKPLAGGEAIVIRIDRRTSVLKTRLSPEQVRANRLVQFNP
;
A
#
# COMPACT_ATOMS: atom_id res chain seq x y z
N MET A 1 76.86 -8.54 1.34
CA MET A 1 75.52 -7.99 1.62
C MET A 1 75.01 -7.34 0.34
N PRO A 2 73.76 -7.50 -0.15
CA PRO A 2 72.67 -8.40 0.23
C PRO A 2 72.23 -9.36 -0.93
N ARG A 3 71.67 -10.52 -0.55
CA ARG A 3 70.79 -11.36 -1.36
C ARG A 3 69.35 -10.93 -1.11
N LEU A 4 68.52 -10.75 -2.14
CA LEU A 4 67.05 -10.70 -2.05
C LEU A 4 66.44 -11.13 -3.42
N PRO A 5 65.18 -11.61 -3.45
CA PRO A 5 64.85 -12.88 -4.09
C PRO A 5 63.74 -12.81 -5.15
N LEU A 6 63.69 -13.90 -5.92
CA LEU A 6 62.53 -14.68 -6.37
C LEU A 6 61.11 -14.18 -6.02
N ILE A 7 60.20 -14.37 -6.99
CA ILE A 7 58.74 -14.60 -6.88
C ILE A 7 57.83 -13.38 -7.10
N ALA A 8 57.12 -13.39 -8.24
CA ALA A 8 55.69 -13.08 -8.26
C ALA A 8 55.05 -13.76 -9.48
N LEU A 9 54.58 -14.98 -9.23
CA LEU A 9 53.75 -15.79 -10.12
C LEU A 9 52.42 -15.04 -10.33
N VAL A 10 52.14 -14.60 -11.57
CA VAL A 10 50.86 -13.99 -11.94
C VAL A 10 49.83 -15.11 -12.08
N ALA A 11 49.21 -15.49 -10.96
CA ALA A 11 48.03 -16.35 -10.95
C ALA A 11 46.80 -15.48 -11.26
N CYS A 12 46.51 -15.34 -12.56
CA CYS A 12 45.33 -14.62 -13.04
C CYS A 12 44.08 -15.44 -12.70
N ALA A 13 43.26 -14.88 -11.81
CA ALA A 13 42.14 -15.52 -11.15
C ALA A 13 41.06 -16.01 -12.13
N LEU A 14 40.81 -17.31 -12.11
CA LEU A 14 39.55 -17.92 -12.56
C LEU A 14 38.50 -17.69 -11.46
N PHE A 15 37.73 -16.62 -11.58
CA PHE A 15 36.43 -16.51 -10.90
C PHE A 15 35.35 -16.32 -11.96
N ALA A 16 34.91 -17.45 -12.51
CA ALA A 16 33.66 -17.52 -13.26
C ALA A 16 32.51 -17.33 -12.28
N SER A 17 32.08 -16.08 -12.11
CA SER A 17 30.87 -15.72 -11.37
C SER A 17 29.65 -16.21 -12.14
N SER A 18 29.20 -17.42 -11.83
CA SER A 18 27.89 -17.91 -12.23
C SER A 18 26.83 -17.13 -11.45
N PHE A 19 26.36 -16.02 -12.03
CA PHE A 19 25.21 -15.30 -11.51
C PHE A 19 23.97 -16.15 -11.76
N ALA A 20 23.60 -16.90 -10.73
CA ALA A 20 22.30 -17.55 -10.64
C ALA A 20 21.20 -16.54 -10.95
N THR A 21 20.46 -16.82 -12.03
CA THR A 21 19.25 -16.10 -12.42
C THR A 21 18.20 -16.34 -11.34
N ALA A 22 18.18 -15.49 -10.32
CA ALA A 22 17.11 -15.47 -9.33
C ALA A 22 15.81 -15.18 -10.07
N ASP A 23 14.93 -16.18 -10.08
CA ASP A 23 13.54 -16.10 -10.51
C ASP A 23 12.87 -14.96 -9.71
N ARG A 24 12.86 -13.75 -10.28
CA ARG A 24 12.14 -12.62 -9.71
C ARG A 24 10.66 -12.86 -9.99
N LYS A 25 10.03 -13.69 -9.17
CA LYS A 25 8.58 -13.73 -9.07
C LYS A 25 8.11 -12.29 -8.88
N ALA A 26 7.47 -11.74 -9.90
CA ALA A 26 6.96 -10.38 -9.85
C ALA A 26 6.11 -10.25 -8.58
N PRO A 27 6.27 -9.18 -7.77
CA PRO A 27 5.45 -9.02 -6.59
C PRO A 27 3.99 -9.03 -7.03
N SER A 28 3.25 -10.05 -6.60
CA SER A 28 1.82 -10.16 -6.87
C SER A 28 1.17 -8.90 -6.32
N ARG A 29 0.50 -8.13 -7.18
CA ARG A 29 -0.21 -6.92 -6.75
C ARG A 29 -1.12 -7.28 -5.57
N PRO A 30 -1.09 -6.51 -4.47
CA PRO A 30 -1.98 -6.75 -3.35
C PRO A 30 -3.43 -6.78 -3.82
N ASP A 31 -4.20 -7.74 -3.34
CA ASP A 31 -5.62 -7.78 -3.66
C ASP A 31 -6.32 -6.53 -3.09
N PRO A 32 -7.32 -5.97 -3.80
CA PRO A 32 -8.12 -4.88 -3.27
C PRO A 32 -8.78 -5.27 -1.94
N ILE A 33 -8.68 -4.39 -0.95
CA ILE A 33 -9.22 -4.63 0.39
C ILE A 33 -10.53 -3.84 0.52
N VAL A 34 -11.59 -4.48 1.00
CA VAL A 34 -12.86 -3.81 1.27
C VAL A 34 -13.04 -3.64 2.78
N GLY A 35 -13.21 -2.39 3.20
CA GLY A 35 -13.49 -2.00 4.57
C GLY A 35 -14.90 -1.44 4.75
N ARG A 36 -15.38 -1.45 5.99
CA ARG A 36 -16.66 -0.83 6.38
C ARG A 36 -16.42 0.42 7.22
N VAL A 37 -17.20 1.46 6.97
CA VAL A 37 -17.24 2.67 7.78
C VAL A 37 -17.79 2.37 9.17
N VAL A 38 -17.04 2.75 10.21
CA VAL A 38 -17.40 2.62 11.63
C VAL A 38 -17.58 3.96 12.33
N GLY A 39 -16.99 5.03 11.81
CA GLY A 39 -17.10 6.37 12.39
C GLY A 39 -17.18 7.44 11.31
N LEU A 40 -17.83 8.55 11.64
CA LEU A 40 -18.01 9.69 10.75
C LEU A 40 -17.97 10.96 11.58
N GLU A 41 -17.13 11.90 11.16
CA GLU A 41 -16.98 13.21 11.77
C GLU A 41 -16.87 14.27 10.65
N VAL A 42 -17.48 15.44 10.84
CA VAL A 42 -17.48 16.51 9.82
C VAL A 42 -16.57 17.63 10.30
N TYR A 43 -15.58 18.00 9.49
CA TYR A 43 -14.61 19.05 9.78
C TYR A 43 -14.56 20.05 8.64
N GLY A 44 -15.06 21.27 8.88
CA GLY A 44 -14.86 22.40 7.97
C GLY A 44 -15.38 22.18 6.54
N GLY A 45 -16.42 21.36 6.36
CA GLY A 45 -17.00 21.03 5.05
C GLY A 45 -16.46 19.74 4.42
N ASP A 46 -15.39 19.16 4.98
CA ASP A 46 -14.94 17.81 4.62
C ASP A 46 -15.48 16.79 5.61
N THR A 47 -15.73 15.56 5.14
CA THR A 47 -16.14 14.44 5.99
C THR A 47 -14.93 13.55 6.27
N VAL A 48 -14.59 13.40 7.55
CA VAL A 48 -13.58 12.46 8.03
C VAL A 48 -14.27 11.17 8.42
N VAL A 49 -13.77 10.06 7.89
CA VAL A 49 -14.43 8.76 7.98
C VAL A 49 -13.45 7.74 8.54
N THR A 50 -13.87 7.04 9.59
CA THR A 50 -13.11 5.95 10.18
C THR A 50 -13.60 4.62 9.61
N VAL A 51 -12.69 3.84 9.03
CA VAL A 51 -12.98 2.56 8.39
C VAL A 51 -12.31 1.43 9.16
N ALA A 52 -13.03 0.32 9.34
CA ALA A 52 -12.55 -0.92 9.97
C ALA A 52 -11.62 -1.73 9.05
N ALA A 53 -10.64 -1.05 8.48
CA ALA A 53 -9.59 -1.62 7.66
C ALA A 53 -8.30 -0.87 7.96
N GLY A 54 -7.23 -1.59 8.28
CA GLY A 54 -5.98 -0.98 8.71
C GLY A 54 -4.76 -1.79 8.28
N LYS A 55 -3.62 -1.51 8.90
CA LYS A 55 -2.34 -2.16 8.56
C LYS A 55 -2.39 -3.68 8.69
N SER A 56 -3.19 -4.23 9.62
CA SER A 56 -3.33 -5.68 9.80
C SER A 56 -3.92 -6.40 8.58
N GLN A 57 -4.62 -5.67 7.71
CA GLN A 57 -5.20 -6.20 6.47
C GLN A 57 -4.30 -5.98 5.26
N GLY A 58 -3.16 -5.28 5.41
CA GLY A 58 -2.22 -5.00 4.33
C GLY A 58 -2.34 -3.59 3.72
N ILE A 59 -3.18 -2.71 4.27
CA ILE A 59 -3.28 -1.32 3.79
C ILE A 59 -2.00 -0.56 4.12
N ALA A 60 -1.43 0.08 3.10
CA ALA A 60 -0.23 0.91 3.24
C ALA A 60 -0.52 2.38 2.91
N LYS A 61 0.41 3.26 3.32
CA LYS A 61 0.36 4.68 2.93
C LYS A 61 0.50 4.79 1.41
N GLY A 62 -0.30 5.67 0.79
CA GLY A 62 -0.32 5.87 -0.66
C GLY A 62 -1.41 5.09 -1.40
N TRP A 63 -2.10 4.15 -0.74
CA TRP A 63 -3.25 3.48 -1.32
C TRP A 63 -4.39 4.46 -1.59
N ARG A 64 -5.11 4.23 -2.69
CA ARG A 64 -6.31 5.01 -3.03
C ARG A 64 -7.53 4.34 -2.41
N ALA A 65 -8.37 5.14 -1.76
CA ALA A 65 -9.64 4.68 -1.24
C ALA A 65 -10.79 5.23 -2.09
N ALA A 66 -11.75 4.38 -2.41
CA ALA A 66 -12.98 4.76 -3.11
C ALA A 66 -14.19 4.17 -2.38
N PHE A 67 -15.21 4.99 -2.14
CA PHE A 67 -16.49 4.51 -1.64
C PHE A 67 -17.15 3.65 -2.71
N LEU A 68 -17.69 2.51 -2.28
CA LEU A 68 -18.47 1.64 -3.14
C LEU A 68 -19.95 1.97 -2.99
N ASP A 69 -20.66 1.94 -4.12
CA ASP A 69 -22.11 1.92 -4.14
C ASP A 69 -22.61 0.67 -3.38
N GLY A 70 -23.46 0.89 -2.39
CA GLY A 70 -24.03 -0.17 -1.56
C GLY A 70 -24.83 -1.22 -2.35
N THR A 71 -25.29 -0.89 -3.56
CA THR A 71 -26.07 -1.78 -4.43
C THR A 71 -25.19 -2.53 -5.41
N THR A 72 -24.31 -1.81 -6.11
CA THR A 72 -23.61 -2.34 -7.29
C THR A 72 -22.18 -2.78 -7.03
N LYS A 73 -21.63 -2.53 -5.82
CA LYS A 73 -20.21 -2.74 -5.47
C LYS A 73 -19.24 -2.05 -6.43
N LYS A 74 -19.71 -1.10 -7.23
CA LYS A 74 -18.88 -0.29 -8.11
C LYS A 74 -18.37 0.93 -7.35
N PRO A 75 -17.20 1.46 -7.70
CA PRO A 75 -16.75 2.74 -7.16
C PRO A 75 -17.79 3.82 -7.47
N LEU A 76 -18.19 4.54 -6.43
CA LEU A 76 -19.09 5.68 -6.55
C LEU A 76 -18.34 6.84 -7.22
N ALA A 77 -18.92 7.42 -8.27
CA ALA A 77 -18.35 8.59 -8.94
C ALA A 77 -18.25 9.75 -7.94
N GLY A 78 -17.04 10.33 -7.80
CA GLY A 78 -16.77 11.38 -6.80
C GLY A 78 -16.62 10.87 -5.36
N GLY A 79 -16.72 9.55 -5.14
CA GLY A 79 -16.48 8.91 -3.85
C GLY A 79 -15.01 8.63 -3.56
N GLU A 80 -14.10 9.44 -4.09
CA GLU A 80 -12.68 9.30 -3.80
C GLU A 80 -12.39 9.79 -2.38
N ALA A 81 -11.48 9.09 -1.70
CA ALA A 81 -11.07 9.41 -0.36
C ALA A 81 -9.56 9.33 -0.21
N ILE A 82 -9.01 10.26 0.56
CA ILE A 82 -7.59 10.35 0.84
C ILE A 82 -7.33 9.73 2.20
N VAL A 83 -6.43 8.75 2.26
CA VAL A 83 -6.01 8.14 3.52
C VAL A 83 -5.11 9.12 4.27
N ILE A 84 -5.57 9.63 5.42
CA ILE A 84 -4.80 10.57 6.24
C ILE A 84 -4.01 9.84 7.34
N ARG A 85 -4.54 8.74 7.85
CA ARG A 85 -3.94 7.95 8.92
C ARG A 85 -4.31 6.49 8.80
N ILE A 86 -3.35 5.61 9.07
CA ILE A 86 -3.55 4.16 9.09
C ILE A 86 -3.11 3.66 10.46
N ASP A 87 -4.06 3.14 11.23
CA ASP A 87 -3.79 2.43 12.47
C ASP A 87 -3.73 0.93 12.22
N ARG A 88 -3.55 0.14 13.28
CA ARG A 88 -3.43 -1.31 13.17
C ARG A 88 -4.71 -1.97 12.63
N ARG A 89 -5.87 -1.56 13.16
CA ARG A 89 -7.18 -2.16 12.85
C ARG A 89 -8.13 -1.22 12.09
N THR A 90 -7.84 0.06 12.11
CA THR A 90 -8.67 1.11 11.51
C THR A 90 -7.84 2.01 10.63
N SER A 91 -8.50 2.73 9.72
CA SER A 91 -7.91 3.80 8.94
C SER A 91 -8.84 5.00 8.99
N VAL A 92 -8.24 6.18 8.94
CA VAL A 92 -8.96 7.44 8.88
C VAL A 92 -8.76 8.00 7.48
N LEU A 93 -9.90 8.32 6.86
CA LEU A 93 -10.03 8.82 5.51
C LEU A 93 -10.60 10.22 5.55
N LYS A 94 -10.21 11.05 4.59
CA LYS A 94 -10.84 12.34 4.32
C LYS A 94 -11.55 12.26 2.96
N THR A 95 -12.81 12.66 2.92
CA THR A 95 -13.60 12.70 1.68
C THR A 95 -14.41 13.99 1.58
N ARG A 96 -14.75 14.36 0.34
CA ARG A 96 -15.64 15.49 0.02
C ARG A 96 -17.11 15.08 -0.06
N LEU A 97 -17.42 13.80 0.14
CA LEU A 97 -18.80 13.33 0.18
C LEU A 97 -19.55 13.93 1.37
N SER A 98 -20.85 14.13 1.18
CA SER A 98 -21.73 14.55 2.27
C SER A 98 -21.89 13.43 3.30
N PRO A 99 -22.16 13.76 4.57
CA PRO A 99 -22.33 12.75 5.61
C PRO A 99 -23.47 11.78 5.30
N GLU A 100 -24.53 12.26 4.64
CA GLU A 100 -25.65 11.41 4.22
C GLU A 100 -25.25 10.42 3.12
N GLN A 101 -24.41 10.84 2.16
CA GLN A 101 -23.89 9.95 1.12
C GLN A 101 -22.99 8.85 1.71
N VAL A 102 -22.17 9.18 2.71
CA VAL A 102 -21.34 8.20 3.41
C VAL A 102 -22.19 7.22 4.24
N ARG A 103 -23.29 7.69 4.85
CA ARG A 103 -24.21 6.82 5.60
C ARG A 103 -24.94 5.83 4.70
N ALA A 104 -25.30 6.26 3.49
CA ALA A 104 -25.90 5.41 2.46
C ALA A 104 -24.88 4.39 1.91
N ASN A 105 -23.62 4.80 1.74
CA ASN A 105 -22.56 3.99 1.14
C ASN A 105 -21.44 3.70 2.15
N ARG A 106 -21.64 2.66 2.97
CA ARG A 106 -20.73 2.35 4.09
C ARG A 106 -19.53 1.47 3.71
N LEU A 107 -19.41 1.09 2.45
CA LEU A 107 -18.33 0.22 1.96
C LEU A 107 -17.27 1.08 1.28
N VAL A 108 -16.01 0.78 1.58
CA VAL A 108 -14.85 1.46 0.99
C VAL A 108 -13.90 0.41 0.45
N GLN A 109 -13.49 0.57 -0.79
CA GLN A 109 -12.45 -0.24 -1.42
C GLN A 109 -11.12 0.50 -1.38
N PHE A 110 -10.09 -0.19 -0.93
CA PHE A 110 -8.71 0.25 -0.95
C PHE A 110 -8.00 -0.46 -2.08
N ASN A 111 -7.40 0.33 -2.98
CA ASN A 111 -6.61 -0.15 -4.10
C ASN A 111 -5.13 0.29 -3.91
N PRO A 112 -4.17 -0.64 -4.10
CA PRO A 112 -2.74 -0.35 -4.00
C PRO A 112 -2.23 0.61 -5.08
#